data_AF-A0A1W9P187-F1
#
_entry.id   AF-A0A1W9P187-F1
#
_cell.length_a   1.000
_cell.length_b   1.000
_cell.length_c   1.000
_cell.angle_alpha   90.00
_cell.angle_beta   90.00
_cell.angle_gamma   90.00
#
_symmetry.space_group_name_H-M   'P 1'
#
loop_
_entity.id
_entity.type
_entity.pdbx_description
1 polymer ?
#
loop_
_entity_poly.entity_id
_entity_poly.type
_entity_poly.pdbx_seq_one_letter_code
_entity_poly.pdbx_strand_id
1 'polypeptide(L)'
;MLIKDTDEFKKNVDMGLIGENWVRWLLDQCGHMIKYNGYRAGMGYINDLDNAKILYHRKISSGNIGKNQSNQGKKEIHRSHDLECDLCHLKVEVRTKSRWNIAMSSDMECYNEKTWIFFPIVKNEQVRHLYIVRIKDLRRYKDNAEIRKNRAGENYYKWLVSRIPHLSIDCTTIEQGKAVEILKAYGFGCLP
;
A
#
# COMPACT_ATOMS: atom_id res chain seq x y z
N MET A 1 1.94 -21.09 12.50
CA MET A 1 3.14 -20.58 13.18
C MET A 1 2.75 -19.28 13.86
N LEU A 2 2.68 -19.26 15.20
CA LEU A 2 2.40 -18.04 15.96
C LEU A 2 3.62 -17.11 15.82
N ILE A 3 3.45 -16.00 15.09
CA ILE A 3 4.49 -14.97 14.98
C ILE A 3 4.64 -14.39 16.39
N LYS A 4 5.82 -14.54 17.00
CA LYS A 4 6.12 -13.96 18.31
C LYS A 4 6.06 -12.43 18.19
N ASP A 5 5.26 -11.82 19.04
CA ASP A 5 5.03 -10.38 19.12
C ASP A 5 6.26 -9.71 19.76
N THR A 6 7.27 -9.40 18.94
CA THR A 6 8.52 -8.76 19.39
C THR A 6 8.44 -7.24 19.26
N ASP A 7 9.24 -6.50 20.03
CA ASP A 7 9.30 -5.03 19.93
C ASP A 7 9.72 -4.55 18.52
N GLU A 8 10.56 -5.32 17.83
CA GLU A 8 10.91 -5.08 16.42
C GLU A 8 9.70 -5.24 15.49
N PHE A 9 8.83 -6.22 15.74
CA PHE A 9 7.59 -6.42 14.98
C PHE A 9 6.62 -5.25 15.21
N LYS A 10 6.39 -4.86 16.47
CA LYS A 10 5.53 -3.71 16.83
C LYS A 10 6.02 -2.42 16.17
N LYS A 11 7.32 -2.12 16.29
CA LYS A 11 7.93 -0.96 15.65
C LYS A 11 7.77 -0.95 14.13
N ASN A 12 7.88 -2.11 13.46
CA ASN A 12 7.65 -2.21 12.02
C ASN A 12 6.18 -2.01 11.64
N VAL A 13 5.25 -2.55 12.43
CA VAL A 13 3.80 -2.33 12.26
C VAL A 13 3.47 -0.84 12.42
N ASP A 14 4.02 -0.19 13.44
CA ASP A 14 3.79 1.24 13.70
C ASP A 14 4.35 2.11 12.58
N MET A 15 5.55 1.81 12.07
CA MET A 15 6.09 2.49 10.87
C MET A 15 5.19 2.30 9.64
N GLY A 16 4.66 1.09 9.42
CA GLY A 16 3.65 0.78 8.39
C GLY A 16 2.45 1.72 8.47
N LEU A 17 1.84 1.77 9.64
CA LEU A 17 0.64 2.56 9.92
C LEU A 17 0.89 4.08 9.75
N ILE A 18 2.04 4.59 10.22
CA ILE A 18 2.42 6.00 10.06
C ILE A 18 2.52 6.34 8.56
N GLY A 19 3.19 5.50 7.78
CA GLY A 19 3.33 5.69 6.35
C GLY A 19 1.98 5.70 5.63
N GLU A 20 1.12 4.72 5.93
CA GLU A 20 -0.23 4.60 5.36
C GLU A 20 -1.12 5.81 5.69
N ASN A 21 -1.18 6.21 6.96
CA ASN A 21 -1.98 7.37 7.39
C ASN A 21 -1.52 8.67 6.74
N TRP A 22 -0.21 8.85 6.58
CA TRP A 22 0.35 10.03 5.92
C TRP A 22 0.01 10.07 4.42
N VAL A 23 0.07 8.93 3.73
CA VAL A 23 -0.35 8.83 2.32
C VAL A 23 -1.86 9.09 2.17
N ARG A 24 -2.68 8.51 3.05
CA ARG A 24 -4.13 8.79 3.08
C ARG A 24 -4.39 10.28 3.21
N TRP A 25 -3.79 10.92 4.20
CA TRP A 25 -3.94 12.36 4.44
C TRP A 25 -3.56 13.18 3.20
N LEU A 26 -2.43 12.88 2.55
CA LEU A 26 -2.03 13.57 1.32
C LEU A 26 -3.07 13.44 0.21
N LEU A 27 -3.61 12.24 0.01
CA LEU A 27 -4.64 11.99 -1.01
C LEU A 27 -5.95 12.70 -0.68
N ASP A 28 -6.34 12.74 0.60
CA ASP A 28 -7.50 13.51 1.06
C ASP A 28 -7.31 15.01 0.73
N GLN A 29 -6.12 15.58 0.97
CA GLN A 29 -5.79 16.96 0.58
C GLN A 29 -5.73 17.18 -0.94
N CYS A 30 -5.53 16.10 -1.71
CA CYS A 30 -5.65 16.09 -3.15
C CYS A 30 -7.10 15.97 -3.66
N GLY A 31 -8.08 15.95 -2.75
CA GLY A 31 -9.51 15.90 -3.05
C GLY A 31 -10.08 14.49 -3.18
N HIS A 32 -9.30 13.45 -2.84
CA HIS A 32 -9.82 12.07 -2.86
C HIS A 32 -10.70 11.79 -1.65
N MET A 33 -11.66 10.88 -1.83
CA MET A 33 -12.43 10.29 -0.73
C MET A 33 -11.94 8.85 -0.53
N ILE A 34 -10.93 8.68 0.33
CA ILE A 34 -10.20 7.42 0.45
C ILE A 34 -10.94 6.41 1.35
N LYS A 35 -11.28 5.25 0.79
CA LYS A 35 -11.55 4.02 1.54
C LYS A 35 -10.24 3.38 1.95
N TYR A 36 -10.10 3.12 3.24
CA TYR A 36 -8.94 2.44 3.82
C TYR A 36 -9.22 0.94 3.97
N ASN A 37 -8.48 0.12 3.23
CA ASN A 37 -8.51 -1.35 3.33
C ASN A 37 -7.17 -1.92 3.89
N GLY A 38 -6.26 -1.06 4.33
CA GLY A 38 -4.90 -1.40 4.77
C GLY A 38 -4.81 -2.22 6.06
N TYR A 39 -3.60 -2.30 6.62
CA TYR A 39 -3.12 -3.36 7.55
C TYR A 39 -3.85 -3.49 8.91
N ARG A 40 -4.98 -2.83 9.16
CA ARG A 40 -5.74 -2.86 10.43
C ARG A 40 -7.27 -2.89 10.32
N ALA A 41 -7.86 -3.45 9.27
CA ALA A 41 -9.30 -3.78 9.31
C ALA A 41 -9.64 -5.01 10.20
N GLY A 42 -8.66 -5.65 10.85
CA GLY A 42 -8.81 -6.96 11.51
C GLY A 42 -8.52 -7.07 13.00
N MET A 43 -7.86 -6.11 13.67
CA MET A 43 -7.72 -6.12 15.13
C MET A 43 -7.62 -4.70 15.66
N GLY A 44 -8.49 -4.39 16.62
CA GLY A 44 -8.70 -3.07 17.16
C GLY A 44 -7.39 -2.42 17.61
N TYR A 45 -7.18 -1.19 17.16
CA TYR A 45 -6.60 -0.05 17.87
C TYR A 45 -6.75 1.15 16.92
N ILE A 46 -7.97 1.68 16.86
CA ILE A 46 -8.24 3.06 16.45
C ILE A 46 -9.07 3.63 17.60
N ASN A 47 -8.38 4.14 18.63
CA ASN A 47 -9.03 4.69 19.82
C ASN A 47 -9.33 6.18 19.70
N ASP A 48 -9.37 6.74 18.48
CA ASP A 48 -9.82 8.11 18.25
C ASP A 48 -10.47 8.22 16.86
N LEU A 49 -11.71 7.74 16.75
CA LEU A 49 -12.59 8.03 15.62
C LEU A 49 -14.02 8.20 16.15
N ASP A 50 -14.24 9.22 16.97
CA ASP A 50 -15.59 9.65 17.39
C ASP A 50 -16.50 10.07 16.21
N ASN A 51 -16.02 10.02 14.96
CA ASN A 51 -16.79 10.35 13.76
C ASN A 51 -16.86 9.25 12.68
N ALA A 52 -16.30 8.05 12.88
CA ALA A 52 -16.43 6.98 11.89
C ALA A 52 -17.66 6.10 12.16
N LYS A 53 -18.85 6.70 12.10
CA LYS A 53 -20.07 5.93 11.78
C LYS A 53 -20.00 5.52 10.30
N ILE A 54 -20.49 4.31 10.00
CA ILE A 54 -20.70 3.66 8.69
C ILE A 54 -19.61 2.62 8.36
N LEU A 55 -19.89 1.34 8.06
CA LEU A 55 -21.08 0.48 8.16
C LEU A 55 -20.55 -0.95 7.91
N TYR A 56 -20.76 -1.88 8.83
CA TYR A 56 -20.36 -3.28 8.68
C TYR A 56 -21.51 -4.07 8.05
N HIS A 57 -21.33 -4.59 6.83
CA HIS A 57 -22.14 -5.72 6.32
C HIS A 57 -21.25 -6.95 6.14
N ARG A 58 -21.24 -7.79 7.17
CA ARG A 58 -20.67 -9.12 7.14
C ARG A 58 -21.68 -10.05 6.47
N LYS A 59 -21.54 -10.35 5.17
CA LYS A 59 -22.21 -11.52 4.58
C LYS A 59 -21.30 -12.74 4.76
N ILE A 60 -21.35 -13.32 5.96
CA ILE A 60 -20.94 -14.72 6.15
C ILE A 60 -21.97 -15.55 5.38
N SER A 61 -21.61 -16.06 4.21
CA SER A 61 -22.34 -17.19 3.63
C SER A 61 -21.73 -18.45 4.22
N SER A 62 -22.18 -18.80 5.43
CA SER A 62 -22.02 -20.13 5.98
C SER A 62 -22.93 -21.06 5.18
N GLY A 63 -22.32 -21.98 4.44
CA GLY A 63 -23.04 -23.02 3.71
C GLY A 63 -22.13 -24.23 3.50
N ASN A 64 -22.14 -25.14 4.47
CA ASN A 64 -21.75 -26.52 4.25
C ASN A 64 -22.62 -27.11 3.13
N ILE A 65 -22.08 -27.29 1.93
CA ILE A 65 -22.63 -28.20 0.94
C ILE A 65 -21.46 -28.92 0.24
N GLY A 66 -21.37 -30.21 0.51
CA GLY A 66 -21.02 -31.24 -0.49
C GLY A 66 -19.64 -31.21 -1.13
N LYS A 67 -18.88 -32.28 -0.87
CA LYS A 67 -17.94 -32.84 -1.85
C LYS A 67 -18.61 -32.94 -3.22
N ASN A 68 -18.07 -32.27 -4.22
CA ASN A 68 -17.61 -32.87 -5.48
C ASN A 68 -17.29 -31.80 -6.54
N GLN A 69 -16.42 -32.21 -7.46
CA GLN A 69 -16.13 -31.62 -8.77
C GLN A 69 -14.94 -30.66 -8.86
N SER A 70 -13.83 -31.28 -9.21
CA SER A 70 -12.78 -30.81 -10.11
C SER A 70 -13.30 -29.83 -11.18
N ASN A 71 -12.79 -28.60 -11.12
CA ASN A 71 -12.47 -27.74 -12.26
C ASN A 71 -11.69 -26.53 -11.71
N GLN A 72 -10.42 -26.72 -11.40
CA GLN A 72 -9.54 -25.60 -11.01
C GLN A 72 -9.10 -24.85 -12.27
N GLY A 73 -10.01 -24.03 -12.80
CA GLY A 73 -9.59 -22.81 -13.47
C GLY A 73 -8.69 -22.03 -12.50
N LYS A 74 -7.58 -21.48 -12.99
CA LYS A 74 -6.68 -20.63 -12.20
C LYS A 74 -7.54 -19.58 -11.49
N LYS A 75 -7.71 -19.71 -10.17
CA LYS A 75 -8.35 -18.65 -9.37
C LYS A 75 -7.49 -17.41 -9.57
N GLU A 76 -8.02 -16.41 -10.26
CA GLU A 76 -7.42 -15.09 -10.29
C GLU A 76 -7.38 -14.61 -8.83
N ILE A 77 -6.16 -14.51 -8.28
CA ILE A 77 -5.94 -13.95 -6.96
C ILE A 77 -6.04 -12.44 -7.15
N HIS A 78 -7.19 -11.86 -6.80
CA HIS A 78 -7.31 -10.41 -6.71
C HIS A 78 -6.88 -9.96 -5.33
N ARG A 79 -5.85 -9.10 -5.25
CA ARG A 79 -5.53 -8.38 -4.02
C ARG A 79 -6.37 -7.10 -3.96
N SER A 80 -6.99 -6.86 -2.80
CA SER A 80 -7.54 -5.54 -2.47
C SER A 80 -6.39 -4.56 -2.25
N HIS A 81 -6.52 -3.37 -2.84
CA HIS A 81 -5.59 -2.26 -2.64
C HIS A 81 -5.70 -1.70 -1.23
N ASP A 82 -4.58 -1.27 -0.65
CA ASP A 82 -4.56 -0.68 0.69
C ASP A 82 -5.46 0.57 0.79
N LEU A 83 -5.49 1.39 -0.28
CA LEU A 83 -6.30 2.61 -0.38
C LEU A 83 -7.01 2.66 -1.74
N GLU A 84 -8.30 3.01 -1.73
CA GLU A 84 -9.07 3.24 -2.96
C GLU A 84 -9.92 4.51 -2.83
N CYS A 85 -9.89 5.39 -3.84
CA CYS A 85 -10.76 6.56 -3.87
C CYS A 85 -12.16 6.20 -4.37
N ASP A 86 -13.20 6.58 -3.64
CA ASP A 86 -14.59 6.32 -4.03
C ASP A 86 -15.10 7.15 -5.20
N LEU A 87 -14.49 8.32 -5.43
CA LEU A 87 -14.92 9.25 -6.46
C LEU A 87 -14.32 8.89 -7.82
N CYS A 88 -13.00 8.75 -7.88
CA CYS A 88 -12.28 8.52 -9.13
C CYS A 88 -11.74 7.09 -9.30
N HIS A 89 -12.00 6.20 -8.34
CA HIS A 89 -11.50 4.81 -8.34
C HIS A 89 -9.97 4.71 -8.44
N LEU A 90 -9.26 5.74 -7.96
CA LEU A 90 -7.80 5.70 -7.81
C LEU A 90 -7.43 4.57 -6.86
N LYS A 91 -6.54 3.69 -7.31
CA LYS A 91 -6.06 2.52 -6.56
C LYS A 91 -4.62 2.71 -6.14
N VAL A 92 -4.38 2.68 -4.83
CA VAL A 92 -3.08 2.92 -4.22
C VAL A 92 -2.71 1.79 -3.28
N GLU A 93 -1.50 1.28 -3.46
CA GLU A 93 -0.86 0.38 -2.51
C GLU A 93 0.19 1.17 -1.71
N VAL A 94 0.33 0.88 -0.42
CA VAL A 94 1.35 1.50 0.42
C VAL A 94 2.31 0.44 0.93
N ARG A 95 3.61 0.72 0.80
CA ARG A 95 4.68 -0.21 1.19
C ARG A 95 5.79 0.55 1.90
N THR A 96 5.88 0.40 3.22
CA THR A 96 6.98 0.98 4.00
C THR A 96 8.25 0.15 3.86
N LYS A 97 9.36 0.79 3.46
CA LYS A 97 10.66 0.10 3.24
C LYS A 97 11.88 0.97 3.57
N SER A 98 13.05 0.36 3.44
CA SER A 98 14.37 0.96 3.63
C SER A 98 14.66 2.09 2.64
N ARG A 99 15.46 3.07 3.10
CA ARG A 99 15.81 4.36 2.46
C ARG A 99 16.08 4.39 0.94
N TRP A 100 16.58 3.31 0.34
CA TRP A 100 17.11 3.32 -1.03
C TRP A 100 16.54 2.26 -1.96
N ASN A 101 15.62 1.44 -1.46
CA ASN A 101 15.10 0.32 -2.23
C ASN A 101 13.59 0.35 -2.34
N ILE A 102 13.11 0.27 -3.56
CA ILE A 102 11.74 -0.13 -3.86
C ILE A 102 11.72 -1.65 -3.80
N ALA A 103 10.76 -2.23 -3.10
CA ALA A 103 10.59 -3.67 -3.17
C ALA A 103 9.13 -4.07 -3.10
N MET A 104 8.77 -5.07 -3.88
CA MET A 104 7.41 -5.53 -4.05
C MET A 104 7.37 -7.06 -3.98
N SER A 105 6.28 -7.59 -3.44
CA SER A 105 6.04 -9.04 -3.43
C SER A 105 6.04 -9.60 -4.85
N SER A 106 6.38 -10.89 -5.01
CA SER A 106 6.43 -11.53 -6.33
C SER A 106 5.08 -11.65 -7.02
N ASP A 107 3.98 -11.50 -6.29
CA ASP A 107 2.61 -11.47 -6.80
C ASP A 107 2.15 -10.08 -7.28
N MET A 108 3.10 -9.19 -7.58
CA MET A 108 2.83 -7.87 -8.15
C MET A 108 2.01 -7.91 -9.46
N GLU A 109 1.94 -9.06 -10.13
CA GLU A 109 1.10 -9.31 -11.31
C GLU A 109 -0.41 -9.27 -11.00
N CYS A 110 -0.81 -9.45 -9.73
CA CYS A 110 -2.21 -9.47 -9.31
C CYS A 110 -2.86 -8.08 -9.24
N TYR A 111 -2.05 -7.01 -9.31
CA TYR A 111 -2.53 -5.63 -9.24
C TYR A 111 -3.03 -5.12 -10.60
N ASN A 112 -3.97 -4.18 -10.60
CA ASN A 112 -4.39 -3.51 -11.84
C ASN A 112 -3.26 -2.62 -12.38
N GLU A 113 -3.04 -2.52 -13.69
CA GLU A 113 -1.97 -1.68 -14.27
C GLU A 113 -2.02 -0.18 -13.90
N LYS A 114 -3.21 0.33 -13.56
CA LYS A 114 -3.42 1.70 -13.08
C LYS A 114 -3.05 1.90 -11.60
N THR A 115 -2.64 0.84 -10.90
CA THR A 115 -2.27 0.91 -9.48
C THR A 115 -1.00 1.72 -9.29
N TRP A 116 -1.06 2.67 -8.37
CA TRP A 116 0.12 3.38 -7.87
C TRP A 116 0.61 2.75 -6.58
N ILE A 117 1.91 2.78 -6.36
CA ILE A 117 2.53 2.24 -5.15
C ILE A 117 3.33 3.35 -4.50
N PHE A 118 2.98 3.65 -3.25
CA PHE A 118 3.59 4.67 -2.43
C PHE A 118 4.55 4.00 -1.45
N PHE A 119 5.79 4.46 -1.42
CA PHE A 119 6.85 3.98 -0.54
C PHE A 119 7.30 5.08 0.41
N PRO A 120 6.53 5.35 1.48
CA PRO A 120 6.95 6.29 2.51
C PRO A 120 8.13 5.71 3.32
N ILE A 121 9.18 6.51 3.48
CA ILE A 121 10.36 6.21 4.30
C ILE A 121 10.17 6.86 5.66
N VAL A 122 9.79 6.05 6.65
CA VAL A 122 9.55 6.49 8.02
C VAL A 122 10.85 6.38 8.82
N LYS A 123 11.23 7.46 9.52
CA LYS A 123 12.33 7.47 10.49
C LYS A 123 11.94 8.34 11.67
N ASN A 124 12.12 7.81 12.89
CA ASN A 124 11.76 8.49 14.13
C ASN A 124 10.31 9.02 14.07
N GLU A 125 9.38 8.13 13.70
CA GLU A 125 7.93 8.42 13.62
C GLU A 125 7.52 9.50 12.60
N GLN A 126 8.44 9.95 11.76
CA GLN A 126 8.18 10.94 10.72
C GLN A 126 8.45 10.35 9.34
N VAL A 127 7.58 10.66 8.37
CA VAL A 127 7.87 10.40 6.96
C VAL A 127 8.94 11.37 6.51
N ARG A 128 10.11 10.85 6.13
CA ARG A 128 11.24 11.65 5.64
C ARG A 128 11.25 11.76 4.13
N HIS A 129 10.75 10.75 3.44
CA HIS A 129 10.77 10.71 1.98
C HIS A 129 9.60 9.89 1.48
N LEU A 130 9.08 10.23 0.31
CA LEU A 130 8.07 9.45 -0.38
C LEU A 130 8.53 9.16 -1.81
N TYR A 131 8.61 7.88 -2.16
CA TYR A 131 8.73 7.46 -3.55
C TYR A 131 7.38 6.96 -4.06
N ILE A 132 7.02 7.32 -5.29
CA ILE A 132 5.76 6.93 -5.92
C ILE A 132 6.06 6.33 -7.28
N VAL A 133 5.53 5.13 -7.52
CA VAL A 133 5.81 4.33 -8.70
C VAL A 133 4.52 3.75 -9.25
N ARG A 134 4.39 3.60 -10.57
CA ARG A 134 3.28 2.81 -11.15
C ARG A 134 3.64 1.34 -11.17
N ILE A 135 2.67 0.47 -10.91
CA ILE A 135 2.92 -0.98 -10.96
C ILE A 135 3.42 -1.44 -12.34
N LYS A 136 2.93 -0.82 -13.42
CA LYS A 136 3.38 -1.13 -14.79
C LYS A 136 4.88 -0.90 -14.98
N ASP A 137 5.45 0.10 -14.29
CA ASP A 137 6.88 0.38 -14.37
C ASP A 137 7.66 -0.70 -13.61
N LEU A 138 7.23 -1.11 -12.41
CA LEU A 138 7.85 -2.25 -11.71
C LEU A 138 7.86 -3.53 -12.55
N ARG A 139 6.77 -3.82 -13.27
CA ARG A 139 6.70 -4.96 -14.19
C ARG A 139 7.67 -4.82 -15.35
N ARG A 140 7.74 -3.65 -15.97
CA ARG A 140 8.65 -3.37 -17.09
C ARG A 140 10.12 -3.54 -16.68
N TYR A 141 10.47 -3.17 -15.46
CA TYR A 141 11.85 -3.25 -14.94
C TYR A 141 12.11 -4.51 -14.10
N LYS A 142 11.25 -5.53 -14.19
CA LYS A 142 11.34 -6.77 -13.39
C LYS A 142 12.65 -7.51 -13.55
N ASP A 143 13.19 -7.59 -14.77
CA ASP A 143 14.44 -8.30 -15.05
C ASP A 143 15.68 -7.61 -14.45
N ASN A 144 15.54 -6.33 -14.11
CA ASN A 144 16.57 -5.55 -13.40
C ASN A 144 16.45 -5.64 -11.87
N ALA A 145 15.46 -6.40 -11.36
CA ALA A 145 15.24 -6.59 -9.95
C ALA A 145 16.22 -7.61 -9.37
N GLU A 146 16.69 -7.34 -8.16
CA GLU A 146 17.25 -8.37 -7.31
C GLU A 146 16.11 -9.23 -6.73
N ILE A 147 16.21 -10.54 -6.89
CA ILE A 147 15.27 -11.50 -6.29
C ILE A 147 15.78 -11.89 -4.90
N ARG A 148 14.96 -11.67 -3.88
CA ARG A 148 15.26 -11.98 -2.48
C ARG A 148 14.18 -12.86 -1.87
N LYS A 149 14.48 -13.55 -0.77
CA LYS A 149 13.50 -14.30 0.02
C LYS A 149 13.16 -13.58 1.32
N ASN A 150 11.88 -13.54 1.68
CA ASN A 150 11.43 -13.05 2.99
C ASN A 150 11.61 -14.14 4.08
N ARG A 151 11.26 -13.83 5.34
CA ARG A 151 11.35 -14.79 6.47
C ARG A 151 10.44 -16.01 6.30
N ALA A 152 9.38 -15.90 5.51
CA ALA A 152 8.49 -17.01 5.16
C ALA A 152 9.01 -17.86 3.97
N GLY A 153 10.16 -17.50 3.40
CA GLY A 153 10.75 -18.20 2.25
C GLY A 153 10.21 -17.76 0.90
N GLU A 154 9.31 -16.77 0.86
CA GLU A 154 8.67 -16.29 -0.36
C GLU A 154 9.57 -15.29 -1.09
N ASN A 155 9.57 -15.37 -2.42
CA ASN A 155 10.34 -14.45 -3.26
C ASN A 155 9.70 -13.06 -3.27
N TYR A 156 10.53 -12.03 -3.26
CA TYR A 156 10.15 -10.65 -3.53
C TYR A 156 11.20 -9.97 -4.40
N TYR A 157 10.75 -8.99 -5.18
CA TYR A 157 11.59 -8.19 -6.07
C TYR A 157 12.07 -6.94 -5.34
N LYS A 158 13.35 -6.60 -5.53
CA LYS A 158 13.99 -5.44 -4.93
C LYS A 158 14.79 -4.69 -5.97
N TRP A 159 14.60 -3.37 -6.01
CA TRP A 159 15.28 -2.48 -6.94
C TRP A 159 15.90 -1.32 -6.18
N LEU A 160 17.06 -0.85 -6.65
CA LEU A 160 17.56 0.47 -6.29
C LEU A 160 16.62 1.52 -6.89
N VAL A 161 16.28 2.57 -6.12
CA VAL A 161 15.39 3.65 -6.58
C VAL A 161 15.87 4.28 -7.90
N SER A 162 17.18 4.42 -8.09
CA SER A 162 17.78 4.98 -9.31
C SER A 162 17.56 4.13 -10.58
N ARG A 163 17.07 2.90 -10.45
CA ARG A 163 16.87 1.98 -11.58
C ARG A 163 15.43 1.89 -12.07
N ILE A 164 14.49 2.59 -11.44
CA ILE A 164 13.08 2.61 -11.85
C ILE A 164 12.62 4.06 -11.95
N PRO A 165 11.84 4.44 -12.98
CA PRO A 165 11.12 5.70 -13.00
C PRO A 165 10.23 5.86 -11.77
N HIS A 166 10.37 6.97 -11.07
CA HIS A 166 9.60 7.25 -9.88
C HIS A 166 9.47 8.76 -9.67
N LEU A 167 8.41 9.17 -8.99
CA LEU A 167 8.33 10.49 -8.37
C LEU A 167 8.96 10.39 -6.97
N SER A 168 9.83 11.33 -6.66
CA SER A 168 10.54 11.44 -5.39
C SER A 168 10.14 12.75 -4.71
N ILE A 169 9.71 12.67 -3.47
CA ILE A 169 9.31 13.81 -2.65
C ILE A 169 10.13 13.76 -1.36
N ASP A 170 11.00 14.76 -1.17
CA ASP A 170 11.74 14.93 0.09
C ASP A 170 10.87 15.66 1.11
N CYS A 171 10.28 14.89 2.02
CA CYS A 171 9.39 15.39 3.07
C CYS A 171 10.14 16.05 4.23
N THR A 172 11.48 16.10 4.20
CA THR A 172 12.27 16.74 5.25
C THR A 172 12.49 18.23 5.00
N THR A 173 12.47 18.63 3.73
CA THR A 173 12.80 19.98 3.27
C THR A 173 11.58 20.76 2.79
N ILE A 174 10.45 20.08 2.55
CA ILE A 174 9.22 20.72 2.11
C ILE A 174 8.15 20.66 3.20
N GLU A 175 7.38 21.74 3.30
CA GLU A 175 6.16 21.75 4.09
C GLU A 175 5.14 20.75 3.52
N GLN A 176 4.31 20.17 4.38
CA GLN A 176 3.34 19.14 3.96
C GLN A 176 2.38 19.64 2.87
N GLY A 177 1.97 20.91 2.90
CA GLY A 177 1.15 21.52 1.85
C GLY A 177 1.82 21.53 0.47
N LYS A 178 3.14 21.71 0.41
CA LYS A 178 3.90 21.67 -0.84
C LYS A 178 3.97 20.25 -1.43
N ALA A 179 3.97 19.22 -0.59
CA ALA A 179 3.85 17.83 -1.06
C ALA A 179 2.52 17.59 -1.79
N VAL A 180 1.42 18.18 -1.28
CA VAL A 180 0.10 18.13 -1.91
C VAL A 180 0.09 18.83 -3.27
N GLU A 181 0.71 20.01 -3.38
CA GLU A 181 0.84 20.74 -4.65
C GLU A 181 1.60 19.94 -5.70
N ILE A 182 2.73 19.32 -5.32
CA ILE A 182 3.52 18.45 -6.20
C ILE A 182 2.66 17.27 -6.70
N LEU A 183 1.91 16.62 -5.81
CA LEU A 183 1.02 15.53 -6.17
C LEU A 183 -0.07 15.97 -7.16
N LYS A 184 -0.73 17.10 -6.89
CA LYS A 184 -1.74 17.67 -7.80
C LYS A 184 -1.15 17.97 -9.18
N ALA A 185 0.03 18.58 -9.24
CA ALA A 185 0.74 18.85 -10.50
C ALA A 185 1.09 17.56 -11.28
N TYR A 186 1.32 16.45 -10.56
CA TYR A 186 1.54 15.13 -11.14
C TYR A 186 0.24 14.36 -11.50
N GLY A 187 -0.92 15.01 -11.38
CA GLY A 187 -2.21 14.44 -11.75
C GLY A 187 -2.86 13.58 -10.67
N PHE A 188 -2.41 13.67 -9.42
CA PHE A 188 -3.08 13.03 -8.28
C PHE A 188 -4.25 13.86 -7.73
N GLY A 189 -4.74 14.89 -8.44
CA GLY A 189 -5.99 15.54 -8.06
C GLY A 189 -7.19 14.65 -8.34
N CYS A 190 -8.12 14.51 -7.40
CA CYS A 190 -9.44 13.97 -7.72
C CYS A 190 -10.23 15.07 -8.41
N LEU A 191 -10.43 14.95 -9.72
CA LEU A 191 -11.37 15.82 -10.43
C LEU A 191 -12.79 15.32 -10.11
N PRO A 192 -13.73 16.19 -9.70
CA PRO A 192 -15.13 15.84 -9.58
C PRO A 192 -15.76 15.45 -10.92
#